data_AF-A0A835FNN7-F1
#
_entry.id   AF-A0A835FNN7-F1
#
_cell.length_a   1.000
_cell.length_b   1.000
_cell.length_c   1.000
_cell.angle_alpha   90.00
_cell.angle_beta   90.00
_cell.angle_gamma   90.00
#
_symmetry.space_group_name_H-M   'P 1'
#
loop_
_entity.id
_entity.type
_entity.pdbx_description
1 polymer ?
#
loop_
_entity_poly.entity_id
_entity_poly.type
_entity_poly.pdbx_seq_one_letter_code
_entity_poly.pdbx_strand_id
1 'polypeptide(L)' 'MAMKMCPLWTRTVTAVLVAVSIGGAAAAAAPGPQRILVDTDMDTDDLFALLYLLKQNRSEFDVKVRTLAA' A
#
# COMPACT_ATOMS: atom_id res chain seq x y z
N MET A 1 -43.99 1.22 -10.21
CA MET A 1 -43.88 2.30 -9.21
C MET A 1 -42.63 3.11 -9.53
N ALA A 2 -42.77 4.17 -10.34
CA ALA A 2 -41.62 4.95 -10.81
C ALA A 2 -41.16 5.88 -9.70
N MET A 3 -40.01 5.58 -9.09
CA MET A 3 -39.40 6.41 -8.06
C MET A 3 -38.92 7.72 -8.73
N LYS A 4 -39.67 8.81 -8.55
CA LYS A 4 -39.25 10.15 -8.99
C LYS A 4 -38.08 10.59 -8.12
N MET A 5 -36.86 10.30 -8.56
CA MET A 5 -35.64 10.79 -7.91
C MET A 5 -35.67 12.33 -7.97
N CYS A 6 -35.79 12.98 -6.80
CA CYS A 6 -35.77 14.44 -6.72
C CYS A 6 -34.46 14.99 -7.32
N PRO A 7 -34.48 16.12 -8.03
CA PRO A 7 -33.31 16.65 -8.74
C PRO A 7 -32.14 17.01 -7.80
N LEU A 8 -32.41 17.13 -6.50
CA LEU A 8 -31.40 17.31 -5.46
C LEU A 8 -30.53 16.06 -5.26
N TRP A 9 -31.11 14.85 -5.35
CA TRP A 9 -30.36 13.60 -5.24
C TRP A 9 -29.42 13.43 -6.43
N THR A 10 -29.89 13.72 -7.64
CA THR A 10 -29.01 13.66 -8.82
C THR A 10 -27.82 14.60 -8.66
N ARG A 11 -28.03 15.82 -8.16
CA ARG A 11 -26.97 16.83 -7.96
C ARG A 11 -25.93 16.41 -6.91
N THR A 12 -26.35 15.79 -5.81
CA THR A 12 -25.41 15.30 -4.79
C THR A 12 -24.58 14.14 -5.31
N VAL A 13 -25.20 13.20 -6.04
CA VAL A 13 -24.48 12.07 -6.65
C VAL A 13 -23.46 12.55 -7.68
N THR A 14 -23.82 13.52 -8.53
CA THR A 14 -22.87 14.07 -9.50
C THR A 14 -21.73 14.82 -8.83
N ALA A 15 -22.00 15.60 -7.79
CA ALA A 15 -20.96 16.33 -7.04
C ALA A 15 -19.97 15.37 -6.35
N VAL A 16 -20.46 14.28 -5.76
CA VAL A 16 -19.61 13.25 -5.16
C VAL A 16 -18.75 12.55 -6.23
N LEU A 17 -19.34 12.19 -7.38
CA LEU A 17 -18.60 11.58 -8.48
C LEU A 17 -17.48 12.48 -9.03
N VAL A 18 -17.74 13.79 -9.15
CA VAL A 18 -16.75 14.77 -9.61
C VAL A 18 -15.65 15.00 -8.57
N ALA A 19 -15.99 15.05 -7.27
CA ALA A 19 -14.97 15.17 -6.22
C ALA A 19 -14.04 13.95 -6.18
N VAL A 20 -14.58 12.74 -6.39
CA VAL A 20 -13.79 11.50 -6.46
C VAL A 20 -12.89 11.47 -7.70
N SER A 21 -13.36 11.97 -8.86
CA SER A 21 -12.52 12.00 -10.07
C SER A 21 -11.39 13.02 -10.02
N ILE A 22 -11.57 14.15 -9.32
CA ILE A 22 -10.54 15.19 -9.17
C ILE A 22 -9.49 14.79 -8.10
N GLY A 23 -9.88 14.05 -7.06
CA GLY A 23 -8.96 13.61 -5.99
C GLY A 23 -8.04 12.44 -6.33
N GLY A 24 -8.28 11.74 -7.46
CA GLY A 24 -7.56 10.51 -7.82
C GLY A 24 -6.21 10.68 -8.53
N ALA A 25 -5.80 11.92 -8.84
CA ALA A 25 -4.59 12.19 -9.61
C ALA A 25 -3.42 12.70 -8.76
N ALA A 26 -3.24 12.16 -7.56
CA ALA A 26 -1.91 12.15 -6.97
C ALA A 26 -1.15 11.03 -7.68
N ALA A 27 -0.35 11.39 -8.69
CA ALA A 27 0.63 10.49 -9.28
C ALA A 27 1.57 10.04 -8.17
N ALA A 28 1.22 8.91 -7.54
CA ALA A 28 2.13 8.14 -6.74
C ALA A 28 3.25 7.76 -7.69
N ALA A 29 4.37 8.49 -7.64
CA ALA A 29 5.62 8.01 -8.17
C ALA A 29 5.73 6.56 -7.70
N ALA A 30 5.72 5.62 -8.65
CA ALA A 30 5.79 4.20 -8.34
C ALA A 30 6.91 4.05 -7.30
N PRO A 31 6.60 3.65 -6.05
CA PRO A 31 7.62 3.61 -5.03
C PRO A 31 8.63 2.59 -5.53
N GLY A 32 9.85 3.05 -5.80
CA GLY A 32 10.96 2.14 -6.02
C GLY A 32 11.09 1.20 -4.82
N PRO A 33 11.86 0.11 -4.94
CA PRO A 33 11.95 -0.91 -3.90
C PRO A 33 12.16 -0.29 -2.51
N GLN A 34 11.23 -0.54 -1.59
CA GLN A 34 11.29 -0.11 -0.21
C GLN A 34 12.45 -0.83 0.48
N ARG A 35 13.41 -0.06 1.00
CA ARG A 35 14.58 -0.61 1.70
C ARG A 35 14.20 -0.90 3.14
N ILE A 36 14.23 -2.17 3.53
CA ILE A 36 13.95 -2.61 4.90
C ILE A 36 15.28 -3.06 5.54
N LEU A 37 15.67 -2.37 6.62
CA LEU A 37 16.74 -2.81 7.50
C LEU A 37 16.10 -3.64 8.61
N VAL A 38 16.44 -4.93 8.65
CA VAL A 38 15.97 -5.86 9.68
C VAL A 38 17.14 -6.13 10.59
N ASP A 39 17.00 -5.74 11.86
CA ASP A 39 17.92 -6.06 12.95
C ASP A 39 17.29 -7.21 13.73
N THR A 40 17.90 -8.39 13.66
CA THR A 40 17.38 -9.64 14.25
C THR A 40 18.50 -10.34 14.99
N ASP A 41 18.17 -10.95 16.12
CA ASP A 41 18.99 -11.78 16.98
C ASP A 41 19.27 -13.19 16.40
N MET A 42 18.71 -13.51 15.22
CA MET A 42 18.89 -14.75 14.46
C MET A 42 18.39 -16.02 15.17
N ASP A 43 17.24 -15.97 15.81
CA ASP A 43 16.58 -17.18 16.31
C ASP A 43 15.80 -17.94 15.22
N THR A 44 15.24 -19.10 15.55
CA THR A 44 14.64 -20.02 14.56
C THR A 44 13.41 -19.43 13.87
N ASP A 45 12.64 -18.62 14.58
CA ASP A 45 11.47 -17.91 14.07
C ASP A 45 11.85 -16.71 13.18
N ASP A 46 12.97 -16.04 13.44
CA ASP A 46 13.49 -14.98 12.57
C ASP A 46 13.92 -15.48 11.20
N LEU A 47 14.45 -16.71 11.13
CA LEU A 47 14.78 -17.34 9.86
C LEU A 47 13.53 -17.46 8.97
N PHE A 48 12.40 -17.87 9.55
CA PHE A 48 11.14 -17.95 8.81
C PHE A 48 10.59 -16.56 8.45
N ALA A 49 10.75 -15.56 9.32
CA ALA A 49 10.37 -14.18 9.04
C ALA A 49 11.20 -13.58 7.89
N LEU A 50 12.51 -13.82 7.86
CA LEU A 50 13.40 -13.36 6.80
C LEU A 50 13.09 -14.07 5.47
N LEU A 51 12.84 -15.39 5.49
CA LEU A 51 12.39 -16.11 4.30
C LEU A 51 11.04 -15.60 3.80
N TYR A 52 10.13 -15.20 4.70
CA TYR A 52 8.85 -14.60 4.32
C TYR A 52 9.04 -13.22 3.66
N LEU A 53 9.94 -12.38 4.19
CA LEU A 53 10.28 -11.09 3.61
C LEU A 53 11.01 -11.22 2.27
N LEU A 54 11.92 -12.19 2.13
CA LEU A 54 12.65 -12.48 0.89
C LEU A 54 11.77 -13.14 -0.18
N LYS A 55 10.72 -13.85 0.23
CA LYS A 55 9.72 -14.44 -0.67
C LYS A 55 8.84 -13.38 -1.33
N GLN A 56 8.75 -12.18 -0.76
CA GLN A 56 8.01 -11.07 -1.38
C GLN A 56 8.74 -10.50 -2.61
N ASN A 57 8.00 -9.77 -3.43
CA ASN A 57 8.45 -9.30 -4.73
C ASN A 57 9.67 -8.37 -4.60
N ARG A 58 10.82 -8.75 -5.16
CA ARG A 58 12.10 -7.98 -5.09
C ARG A 58 12.05 -6.63 -5.83
N SER A 59 11.00 -6.39 -6.61
CA SER A 59 10.73 -5.09 -7.23
C SER A 59 10.13 -4.08 -6.22
N GLU A 60 9.58 -4.56 -5.11
CA GLU A 60 8.92 -3.73 -4.08
C GLU A 60 9.75 -3.62 -2.81
N PHE A 61 10.66 -4.57 -2.55
CA PHE A 61 11.44 -4.60 -1.31
C PHE A 61 12.91 -4.95 -1.54
N ASP A 62 13.81 -4.13 -0.99
CA ASP A 62 15.26 -4.37 -0.92
C ASP A 62 15.67 -4.62 0.54
N VAL A 63 15.78 -5.89 0.91
CA VAL A 63 16.11 -6.33 2.28
C VAL A 63 17.62 -6.43 2.45
N LYS A 64 18.17 -5.71 3.43
CA LYS A 64 19.58 -5.79 3.85
C LYS A 64 19.66 -6.35 5.26
N VAL A 65 20.39 -7.45 5.41
CA VAL A 65 20.62 -8.11 6.69
C VAL A 65 21.97 -7.65 7.24
N ARG A 66 21.99 -7.19 8.49
CA ARG A 66 23.22 -6.88 9.24
C ARG A 66 23.13 -7.60 10.58
N THR A 67 24.13 -8.42 10.89
CA THR A 67 24.27 -9.03 12.20
C THR A 67 25.13 -8.12 13.08
N LEU A 68 24.57 -7.59 14.17
CA LEU A 68 25.33 -6.91 15.22
C LEU A 68 25.68 -7.95 16.29
N ALA A 69 26.76 -8.71 16.07
CA ALA A 69 27.35 -9.51 17.13
C ALA A 69 28.15 -8.56 18.04
N ALA A 70 27.86 -8.59 19.34
CA ALA A 70 28.60 -7.88 20.39
C ALA A 70 30.01 -8.47 20.59
#